data_AF-A0A962A8J1-F1
#
_entry.id   AF-A0A962A8J1-F1
#
_cell.length_a   1.000
_cell.length_b   1.000
_cell.length_c   1.000
_cell.angle_alpha   90.00
_cell.angle_beta   90.00
_cell.angle_gamma   90.00
#
_symmetry.space_group_name_H-M   'P 1'
#
loop_
_entity.id
_entity.type
_entity.pdbx_description
1 polymer ?
#
loop_
_entity_poly.entity_id
_entity_poly.type
_entity_poly.pdbx_seq_one_letter_code
_entity_poly.pdbx_strand_id
1 'polypeptide(L)'
;MIEITPLILSAATEACVAAILAWSMKWTSPARAALVAAAGTLVTQPFAWHGVIALWGPLGYWPCVALIEAAACLTEAFGYRLGGFSMRRSIALSLVANAASAAVGFIP
;
A
#
# COMPACT_ATOMS: atom_id res chain seq x y z
N MET A 1 10.43 -4.60 16.79
CA MET A 1 10.84 -3.19 16.61
C MET A 1 10.33 -2.75 15.25
N ILE A 2 9.68 -1.59 15.14
CA ILE A 2 9.33 -1.03 13.82
C ILE A 2 10.63 -0.49 13.23
N GLU A 3 11.04 -1.01 12.08
CA GLU A 3 12.15 -0.41 11.35
C GLU A 3 11.63 0.86 10.66
N ILE A 4 12.15 2.01 11.10
CA ILE A 4 11.68 3.33 10.62
C ILE A 4 12.03 3.52 9.13
N THR A 5 13.17 3.00 8.68
CA THR A 5 13.63 3.17 7.29
C THR A 5 12.71 2.49 6.27
N PRO A 6 12.37 1.18 6.41
CA PRO A 6 11.38 0.53 5.53
C PRO A 6 10.01 1.21 5.56
N LEU A 7 9.56 1.69 6.72
CA LEU A 7 8.29 2.41 6.85
C LEU A 7 8.27 3.69 6.02
N ILE A 8 9.29 4.52 6.17
CA ILE A 8 9.42 5.77 5.41
C ILE A 8 9.54 5.48 3.92
N LEU A 9 10.34 4.48 3.53
CA LEU A 9 10.55 4.14 2.13
C LEU A 9 9.26 3.64 1.47
N SER A 10 8.50 2.80 2.15
CA SER A 10 7.22 2.29 1.65
C SER A 10 6.22 3.43 1.49
N ALA A 11 6.04 4.25 2.53
CA ALA A 11 5.11 5.38 2.49
C ALA A 11 5.48 6.40 1.40
N ALA A 12 6.77 6.68 1.20
CA ALA A 12 7.24 7.57 0.15
C ALA A 12 7.00 6.97 -1.25
N THR A 13 7.29 5.68 -1.43
CA THR A 13 7.08 4.97 -2.70
C THR A 13 5.61 4.97 -3.09
N GLU A 14 4.73 4.58 -2.17
CA GLU A 14 3.29 4.50 -2.41
C GLU A 14 2.69 5.89 -2.66
N ALA A 15 3.11 6.91 -1.92
CA ALA A 15 2.69 8.29 -2.14
C ALA A 15 3.06 8.79 -3.54
N CYS A 16 4.31 8.57 -3.96
CA CYS A 16 4.78 8.95 -5.29
C CYS A 16 4.00 8.22 -6.39
N VAL A 17 3.86 6.89 -6.28
CA VAL A 17 3.18 6.06 -7.28
C VAL A 17 1.69 6.42 -7.37
N ALA A 18 1.01 6.61 -6.24
CA ALA A 18 -0.39 7.01 -6.21
C ALA A 18 -0.61 8.40 -6.81
N ALA A 19 0.27 9.36 -6.52
CA ALA A 19 0.22 10.69 -7.15
C ALA A 19 0.45 10.62 -8.66
N ILE A 20 1.48 9.89 -9.11
CA ILE A 20 1.80 9.74 -10.54
C ILE A 20 0.63 9.09 -11.27
N LEU A 21 0.05 8.01 -10.72
CA LEU A 21 -1.08 7.33 -11.33
C LEU A 21 -2.33 8.21 -11.37
N ALA A 22 -2.65 8.90 -10.28
CA ALA A 22 -3.78 9.83 -10.26
C ALA A 22 -3.59 10.99 -11.25
N TRP A 23 -2.36 11.48 -11.40
CA TRP A 23 -2.03 12.53 -12.36
C TRP A 23 -2.13 12.03 -13.81
N SER A 24 -1.52 10.90 -14.14
CA SER A 24 -1.48 10.34 -15.50
C SER A 24 -2.88 9.99 -16.01
N MET A 25 -3.74 9.48 -15.12
CA MET A 25 -5.11 9.12 -15.44
C MET A 25 -6.10 10.30 -15.35
N LYS A 26 -5.60 11.52 -15.08
CA LYS A 26 -6.40 12.74 -14.92
C LYS A 26 -7.52 12.59 -13.87
N TRP A 27 -7.22 11.95 -12.76
CA TRP A 27 -8.13 11.81 -11.63
C TRP A 27 -8.11 13.04 -10.71
N THR A 28 -9.05 13.06 -9.76
CA THR A 28 -9.47 14.27 -9.02
C THR A 28 -8.33 15.06 -8.37
N SER A 29 -7.36 14.40 -7.72
CA SER A 29 -6.25 15.12 -7.08
C SER A 29 -5.04 14.19 -6.81
N PRO A 30 -3.89 14.43 -7.45
CA PRO A 30 -2.65 13.71 -7.17
C PRO A 30 -2.17 13.87 -5.73
N ALA A 31 -2.23 15.09 -5.18
CA ALA A 31 -1.83 15.38 -3.81
C ALA A 31 -2.69 14.60 -2.79
N ARG A 32 -4.00 14.52 -3.04
CA ARG A 32 -4.89 13.72 -2.18
C ARG A 32 -4.58 12.23 -2.28
N ALA A 33 -4.28 11.72 -3.48
CA ALA A 33 -3.88 10.33 -3.65
C ALA A 33 -2.58 10.01 -2.88
N ALA A 34 -1.57 10.88 -2.96
CA ALA A 34 -0.33 10.74 -2.19
C ALA A 34 -0.57 10.73 -0.68
N LEU A 35 -1.35 11.69 -0.17
CA LEU A 35 -1.63 11.79 1.27
C LEU A 35 -2.36 10.56 1.80
N VAL A 36 -3.37 10.07 1.06
CA VAL A 36 -4.10 8.86 1.43
C VAL A 36 -3.18 7.64 1.38
N ALA A 37 -2.31 7.52 0.37
CA ALA A 37 -1.34 6.44 0.28
C ALA A 37 -0.42 6.43 1.52
N ALA A 38 0.28 7.54 1.76
CA ALA A 38 1.23 7.67 2.86
C ALA A 38 0.57 7.39 4.21
N ALA A 39 -0.62 7.96 4.46
CA ALA A 39 -1.36 7.70 5.69
C ALA A 39 -1.81 6.24 5.80
N GLY A 40 -2.24 5.65 4.70
CA GLY A 40 -2.56 4.23 4.58
C GLY A 40 -1.38 3.37 4.99
N THR A 41 -0.25 3.50 4.30
CA THR A 41 0.99 2.74 4.56
C THR A 41 1.46 2.89 6.00
N LEU A 42 1.43 4.12 6.55
CA LEU A 42 1.84 4.38 7.93
C LEU A 42 1.01 3.61 8.95
N VAL A 43 -0.26 3.35 8.62
CA VAL A 43 -1.17 2.58 9.46
C VAL A 43 -1.05 1.09 9.17
N THR A 44 -1.05 0.67 7.90
CA THR A 44 -1.14 -0.75 7.49
C THR A 44 0.18 -1.49 7.66
N GLN A 45 1.31 -0.86 7.35
CA GLN A 45 2.61 -1.53 7.29
C GLN A 45 3.04 -2.15 8.63
N PRO A 46 2.86 -1.49 9.80
CA PRO A 46 3.13 -2.13 11.08
C PRO A 46 2.34 -3.44 11.27
N PHE A 47 1.07 -3.48 10.89
CA PHE A 47 0.24 -4.68 11.02
C PHE A 47 0.60 -5.76 10.00
N ALA A 48 0.99 -5.37 8.78
CA ALA A 48 1.42 -6.29 7.75
C ALA A 48 2.57 -7.19 8.23
N TRP A 49 3.60 -6.61 8.86
CA TRP A 49 4.73 -7.38 9.39
C TRP A 49 4.36 -8.34 10.51
N HIS A 50 3.50 -7.92 11.44
CA HIS A 50 3.00 -8.82 12.48
C HIS A 50 2.21 -9.99 11.88
N GLY A 51 1.39 -9.70 10.86
CA GLY A 51 0.66 -10.72 10.11
C GLY A 51 1.58 -11.73 9.41
N VAL A 52 2.63 -11.24 8.74
CA VAL A 52 3.59 -12.12 8.05
C VAL A 52 4.27 -13.08 9.02
N ILE A 53 4.73 -12.58 10.17
CA ILE A 53 5.40 -13.40 11.20
C ILE A 53 4.45 -14.47 11.74
N ALA A 54 3.19 -14.12 11.99
CA ALA A 54 2.21 -15.05 12.54
C ALA A 54 1.78 -16.13 11.54
N LEU A 55 1.75 -15.82 10.25
CA LEU A 55 1.17 -16.67 9.22
C LEU A 55 2.19 -17.41 8.35
N TRP A 56 3.47 -17.02 8.36
CA TRP A 56 4.52 -17.70 7.59
C TRP A 56 4.54 -19.20 7.91
N GLY A 57 4.68 -19.58 9.18
CA GLY A 57 4.82 -20.97 9.61
C GLY A 57 3.80 -21.93 8.96
N PRO A 58 2.49 -21.68 9.07
CA PRO A 58 1.46 -22.56 8.52
C PRO A 58 1.23 -22.45 7.00
N LEU A 59 1.49 -21.29 6.38
CA LEU A 59 1.10 -21.03 4.98
C LEU A 59 2.27 -21.01 3.99
N GLY A 60 3.51 -20.97 4.49
CA GLY A 60 4.68 -20.63 3.68
C GLY A 60 4.77 -19.14 3.37
N TYR A 61 5.96 -18.70 2.95
CA TYR A 61 6.26 -17.27 2.78
C TYR A 61 5.40 -16.60 1.69
N TRP A 62 5.37 -17.14 0.47
CA TRP A 62 4.67 -16.50 -0.65
C TRP A 62 3.15 -16.39 -0.47
N PRO A 63 2.43 -17.45 -0.06
CA PRO A 63 0.99 -17.33 0.19
C PRO A 63 0.66 -16.37 1.33
N CYS A 64 1.52 -16.33 2.36
CA CYS A 64 1.39 -15.39 3.47
C CYS A 64 1.53 -13.93 3.00
N VAL A 65 2.60 -13.62 2.26
CA VAL A 65 2.79 -12.27 1.67
C VAL A 65 1.60 -11.89 0.79
N ALA A 66 1.17 -12.77 -0.12
CA ALA A 66 0.03 -12.48 -1.00
C ALA A 66 -1.26 -12.16 -0.23
N LEU A 67 -1.53 -12.87 0.87
CA LEU A 67 -2.72 -12.65 1.69
C LEU A 67 -2.65 -11.33 2.48
N ILE A 68 -1.49 -11.02 3.04
CA ILE A 68 -1.27 -9.76 3.77
C ILE A 68 -1.34 -8.55 2.83
N GLU A 69 -0.69 -8.62 1.68
CA GLU A 69 -0.75 -7.58 0.64
C GLU A 69 -2.18 -7.38 0.13
N ALA A 70 -2.94 -8.46 -0.07
CA ALA A 70 -4.34 -8.36 -0.44
C ALA A 70 -5.19 -7.65 0.64
N ALA A 71 -4.96 -7.96 1.92
CA ALA A 71 -5.64 -7.30 3.03
C ALA A 71 -5.26 -5.81 3.15
N ALA A 72 -3.99 -5.48 2.99
CA ALA A 72 -3.50 -4.10 2.93
C ALA A 72 -4.15 -3.35 1.76
N CYS A 73 -4.15 -3.93 0.56
CA CYS A 73 -4.76 -3.34 -0.62
C CYS A 73 -6.26 -3.03 -0.42
N LEU A 74 -7.00 -3.97 0.19
CA LEU A 74 -8.42 -3.75 0.48
C LEU A 74 -8.62 -2.63 1.49
N THR A 75 -7.81 -2.62 2.55
CA THR A 75 -7.86 -1.60 3.61
C THR A 75 -7.57 -0.20 3.06
N GLU A 76 -6.55 -0.06 2.24
CA GLU A 76 -6.16 1.23 1.66
C GLU A 76 -7.11 1.68 0.55
N ALA A 77 -7.71 0.75 -0.20
CA ALA A 77 -8.80 1.08 -1.11
C ALA A 77 -9.98 1.74 -0.37
N PHE A 78 -10.29 1.33 0.86
CA PHE A 78 -11.26 2.07 1.69
C PHE A 78 -10.77 3.48 2.02
N GLY A 79 -9.50 3.67 2.35
CA GLY A 79 -8.88 4.98 2.53
C GLY A 79 -9.07 5.89 1.31
N TYR A 80 -8.75 5.41 0.11
CA TYR A 80 -8.98 6.14 -1.14
C TYR A 80 -10.46 6.43 -1.38
N ARG A 81 -11.35 5.48 -1.04
CA ARG A 81 -12.79 5.68 -1.17
C ARG A 81 -13.26 6.85 -0.28
N LEU A 82 -12.78 6.91 0.96
CA LEU A 82 -13.04 8.02 1.89
C LEU A 82 -12.41 9.33 1.39
N GLY A 83 -11.27 9.26 0.70
CA GLY A 83 -10.67 10.38 -0.03
C GLY A 83 -11.48 10.89 -1.25
N GLY A 84 -12.63 10.29 -1.54
CA GLY A 84 -13.53 10.74 -2.60
C GLY A 84 -13.25 10.13 -3.98
N PHE A 85 -12.40 9.11 -4.07
CA PHE A 85 -12.22 8.34 -5.30
C PHE A 85 -13.39 7.36 -5.48
N SER A 86 -13.75 7.03 -6.73
CA SER A 86 -14.71 5.95 -7.01
C SER A 86 -14.09 4.60 -6.63
N MET A 87 -14.90 3.61 -6.22
CA MET A 87 -14.39 2.29 -5.80
C MET A 87 -13.40 1.66 -6.78
N ARG A 88 -13.68 1.71 -8.10
CA ARG A 88 -12.77 1.19 -9.13
C ARG A 88 -11.39 1.87 -9.11
N ARG A 89 -11.36 3.20 -8.96
CA ARG A 89 -10.12 3.99 -8.87
C ARG A 89 -9.40 3.74 -7.55
N SER A 90 -10.14 3.59 -6.45
CA SER A 90 -9.58 3.27 -5.14
C SER A 90 -8.83 1.93 -5.12
N ILE A 91 -9.45 0.89 -5.69
CA ILE A 91 -8.82 -0.42 -5.84
C ILE A 91 -7.58 -0.31 -6.74
N ALA A 92 -7.68 0.38 -7.88
CA ALA A 92 -6.55 0.55 -8.79
C ALA A 92 -5.37 1.30 -8.14
N LEU A 93 -5.65 2.40 -7.42
CA LEU A 93 -4.62 3.16 -6.70
C LEU A 93 -3.91 2.27 -5.68
N SER A 94 -4.67 1.57 -4.86
CA SER A 94 -4.09 0.75 -3.79
C SER A 94 -3.30 -0.44 -4.35
N LEU A 95 -3.84 -1.18 -5.32
CA LEU A 95 -3.12 -2.29 -5.96
C LEU A 95 -1.80 -1.85 -6.58
N VAL A 96 -1.80 -0.74 -7.34
CA VAL A 96 -0.59 -0.28 -8.03
C VAL A 96 0.45 0.26 -7.04
N ALA A 97 0.00 0.99 -6.01
CA ALA A 97 0.89 1.49 -4.96
C ALA A 97 1.54 0.35 -4.17
N ASN A 98 0.76 -0.61 -3.66
CA ASN A 98 1.28 -1.75 -2.90
C ASN A 98 2.20 -2.63 -3.77
N ALA A 99 1.83 -2.91 -5.02
CA ALA A 99 2.67 -3.69 -5.91
C ALA A 99 4.04 -3.02 -6.16
N ALA A 100 4.07 -1.70 -6.31
CA ALA A 100 5.32 -0.96 -6.44
C ALA A 100 6.14 -0.97 -5.14
N SER A 101 5.49 -0.78 -3.99
CA SER A 101 6.09 -0.84 -2.65
C SER A 101 6.75 -2.19 -2.39
N ALA A 102 6.00 -3.27 -2.61
CA ALA A 102 6.49 -4.65 -2.49
C ALA A 102 7.66 -4.91 -3.45
N ALA A 103 7.58 -4.45 -4.70
CA ALA A 103 8.67 -4.58 -5.67
C ALA A 103 9.96 -3.87 -5.22
N VAL A 104 9.84 -2.67 -4.64
CA VAL A 104 10.99 -1.94 -4.07
C VAL A 104 11.60 -2.72 -2.90
N GLY A 105 10.79 -3.40 -2.09
CA GLY A 105 11.26 -4.27 -1.01
C GLY A 105 12.10 -5.47 -1.46
N PHE A 106 12.07 -5.83 -2.75
CA PHE A 106 12.90 -6.89 -3.33
C PHE A 106 14.19 -6.38 -3.99
N ILE A 107 14.43 -5.07 -4.01
CA ILE A 107 15.68 -4.50 -4.52
C ILE A 107 16.75 -4.65 -3.42
N PRO A 108 17.88 -5.34 -3.69
CA PRO A 108 18.93 -5.60 -2.71
C PRO A 108 19.71 -4.35 -2.29
#